data_AF-A0AAP3AHU4-F1
#
_entry.id   AF-A0AAP3AHU4-F1
#
_cell.length_a   1.000
_cell.length_b   1.000
_cell.length_c   1.000
_cell.angle_alpha   90.00
_cell.angle_beta   90.00
_cell.angle_gamma   90.00
#
_symmetry.space_group_name_H-M   'P 1'
#
loop_
_entity.id
_entity.type
_entity.pdbx_description
1 polymer ?
#
loop_
_entity_poly.entity_id
_entity_poly.type
_entity_poly.pdbx_seq_one_letter_code
_entity_poly.pdbx_strand_id
1 'polypeptide(L)'
;MLRSSWRGLAGLPASSAWRVRGARRGTSVVRACSASFRWIRASTRPGAIHPSEPVDGVTYRTGSLGDAAIREQAVAGADVVIGALAPRGELEDSLAGVYREVAGLAAAGGVRFGVVGGFSALRPVEGAPRFYESGELPPEFAAEARAMGAVLDWLLSDAPQALDWFYVSPAGNYGSYVPGEDLGRYRIGGEVALFDAEGQSAISGPDFAAAIVAEIDTPTHRRAQFSVAY
;
A
#
# COMPACT_ATOMS: atom_id res chain seq x y z
N MET A 1 28.74 10.37 36.77
CA MET A 1 27.37 10.66 36.31
C MET A 1 27.50 11.52 35.06
N LEU A 2 27.03 11.21 33.86
CA LEU A 2 26.31 10.09 33.26
C LEU A 2 26.98 9.82 31.89
N ARG A 3 27.11 8.55 31.51
CA ARG A 3 27.76 8.11 30.27
C ARG A 3 26.76 8.16 29.11
N SER A 4 27.15 8.85 28.04
CA SER A 4 26.54 8.80 26.71
C SER A 4 27.15 7.66 25.90
N SER A 5 26.31 6.80 25.32
CA SER A 5 26.73 5.74 24.39
C SER A 5 25.77 5.67 23.21
N TRP A 6 26.12 6.38 22.15
CA TRP A 6 25.81 6.01 20.77
C TRP A 6 27.09 6.24 19.96
N ARG A 7 27.89 5.19 19.83
CA ARG A 7 29.02 5.09 18.90
C ARG A 7 28.94 3.73 18.23
N GLY A 8 29.00 3.72 16.90
CA GLY A 8 29.30 2.53 16.13
C GLY A 8 28.57 2.47 14.79
N LEU A 9 29.11 3.20 13.79
CA LEU A 9 29.48 2.68 12.46
C LEU A 9 29.62 3.85 11.46
N ALA A 10 30.79 4.48 11.51
CA ALA A 10 31.39 5.13 10.35
C ALA A 10 32.41 4.15 9.78
N GLY A 11 32.32 3.83 8.47
CA GLY A 11 33.35 3.08 7.76
C GLY A 11 32.82 2.11 6.70
N LEU A 12 32.41 2.62 5.54
CA LEU A 12 32.42 1.89 4.26
C LEU A 12 32.78 2.85 3.12
N PRO A 13 33.49 2.38 2.07
CA PRO A 13 34.18 3.24 1.10
C PRO A 13 33.20 3.95 0.15
N ALA A 14 33.58 5.17 -0.22
CA ALA A 14 33.00 5.88 -1.34
C ALA A 14 33.30 5.14 -2.65
N SER A 15 32.35 4.35 -3.16
CA SER A 15 32.23 4.01 -4.57
C SER A 15 30.98 3.16 -4.81
N SER A 16 29.88 3.82 -5.14
CA SER A 16 29.00 3.43 -6.26
C SER A 16 27.79 4.34 -6.25
N ALA A 17 27.72 5.20 -7.26
CA ALA A 17 26.58 6.05 -7.50
C ALA A 17 25.39 5.15 -7.91
N TRP A 18 24.44 4.92 -7.01
CA TRP A 18 23.17 4.29 -7.35
C TRP A 18 22.06 5.31 -7.24
N ARG A 19 21.64 5.81 -8.41
CA ARG A 19 20.46 6.67 -8.55
C ARG A 19 19.27 5.74 -8.83
N VAL A 20 18.40 5.53 -7.84
CA VAL A 20 17.17 4.73 -8.04
C VAL A 20 15.95 5.59 -7.73
N ARG A 21 15.23 5.99 -8.80
CA ARG A 21 13.93 6.66 -8.76
C ARG A 21 12.81 5.63 -8.98
N GLY A 22 11.79 5.63 -8.11
CA GLY A 22 10.43 5.20 -8.48
C GLY A 22 9.83 4.01 -7.72
N ALA A 23 8.81 4.32 -6.91
CA ALA A 23 7.69 3.50 -6.40
C ALA A 23 7.76 1.95 -6.52
N ARG A 24 7.99 1.24 -5.39
CA ARG A 24 7.95 -0.23 -5.29
C ARG A 24 6.75 -0.83 -4.52
N ARG A 25 5.71 -0.06 -4.14
CA ARG A 25 4.55 -0.62 -3.40
C ARG A 25 3.68 -1.57 -4.26
N GLY A 26 3.50 -1.26 -5.55
CA GLY A 26 2.62 -2.04 -6.43
C GLY A 26 3.27 -3.23 -7.15
N THR A 27 4.61 -3.31 -7.21
CA THR A 27 5.28 -4.33 -8.04
C THR A 27 5.24 -5.73 -7.43
N SER A 28 5.31 -5.85 -6.10
CA SER A 28 5.20 -7.15 -5.43
C SER A 28 3.77 -7.70 -5.50
N VAL A 29 2.77 -6.82 -5.35
CA VAL A 29 1.35 -7.16 -5.52
C VAL A 29 1.10 -7.73 -6.92
N VAL A 30 1.51 -7.01 -7.98
CA VAL A 30 1.34 -7.50 -9.36
C VAL A 30 2.04 -8.84 -9.62
N ARG A 31 3.23 -9.06 -9.04
CA ARG A 31 3.97 -10.33 -9.21
C ARG A 31 3.26 -11.49 -8.49
N ALA A 32 2.86 -11.33 -7.24
CA ALA A 32 2.18 -12.39 -6.49
C ALA A 32 0.83 -12.76 -7.12
N CYS A 33 0.09 -11.77 -7.62
CA CYS A 33 -1.25 -12.02 -8.15
C CYS A 33 -1.29 -12.58 -9.58
N SER A 34 -0.17 -12.58 -10.31
CA SER A 34 -0.10 -13.03 -11.71
C SER A 34 -0.32 -14.53 -11.91
N ALA A 35 -0.15 -15.34 -10.86
CA ALA A 35 -0.39 -16.77 -10.92
C ALA A 35 -1.89 -17.14 -10.96
N SER A 36 -2.79 -16.22 -10.56
CA SER A 36 -4.19 -16.57 -10.27
C SER A 36 -5.25 -15.65 -10.91
N PHE A 37 -4.86 -14.52 -11.51
CA PHE A 37 -5.84 -13.49 -11.93
C PHE A 37 -5.45 -12.70 -13.19
N ARG A 38 -6.46 -12.12 -13.86
CA ARG A 38 -6.28 -11.15 -14.95
C ARG A 38 -6.15 -9.74 -14.38
N TRP A 39 -5.00 -9.10 -14.55
CA TRP A 39 -4.74 -7.76 -14.02
C TRP A 39 -4.69 -6.69 -15.10
N ILE A 40 -5.21 -5.52 -14.77
CA ILE A 40 -4.95 -4.27 -15.47
C ILE A 40 -4.11 -3.40 -14.53
N ARG A 41 -2.81 -3.25 -14.84
CA ARG A 41 -2.02 -2.19 -14.20
C ARG A 41 -2.28 -0.90 -14.95
N ALA A 42 -2.77 0.14 -14.28
CA ALA A 42 -2.80 1.52 -14.77
C ALA A 42 -1.72 2.33 -14.05
N SER A 43 -0.88 3.07 -14.80
CA SER A 43 0.20 3.87 -14.21
C SER A 43 0.14 5.32 -14.66
N THR A 44 0.21 6.25 -13.70
CA THR A 44 -0.04 7.67 -13.91
C THR A 44 1.13 8.49 -14.42
N ARG A 45 2.28 7.89 -14.74
CA ARG A 45 3.42 8.66 -15.25
C ARG A 45 3.54 8.59 -16.77
N PRO A 46 3.64 9.72 -17.48
CA PRO A 46 4.26 9.76 -18.80
C PRO A 46 5.67 9.16 -18.69
N GLY A 47 5.94 8.09 -19.45
CA GLY A 47 7.19 7.33 -19.36
C GLY A 47 7.25 6.29 -18.24
N ALA A 48 6.10 5.91 -17.65
CA ALA A 48 6.02 4.69 -16.85
C ALA A 48 6.42 3.49 -17.71
N ILE A 49 7.64 3.04 -17.48
CA ILE A 49 8.28 1.93 -18.18
C ILE A 49 7.40 0.71 -17.92
N HIS A 50 6.95 0.03 -18.97
CA HIS A 50 6.55 -1.37 -18.87
C HIS A 50 7.60 -2.08 -17.99
N PRO A 51 7.19 -2.92 -17.03
CA PRO A 51 8.20 -3.63 -16.25
C PRO A 51 9.18 -4.31 -17.22
N SER A 52 10.48 -4.17 -16.97
CA SER A 52 11.52 -4.77 -17.81
C SER A 52 11.34 -6.29 -17.96
N GLU A 53 10.66 -6.88 -16.98
CA GLU A 53 10.16 -8.25 -16.96
C GLU A 53 8.63 -8.18 -16.83
N PRO A 54 7.86 -8.19 -17.95
CA PRO A 54 6.42 -8.36 -17.89
C PRO A 54 6.08 -9.71 -17.29
N VAL A 55 4.95 -9.75 -16.60
CA VAL A 55 4.47 -10.98 -15.96
C VAL A 55 3.39 -11.60 -16.83
N ASP A 56 3.51 -12.89 -17.09
CA ASP A 56 2.52 -13.63 -17.89
C ASP A 56 1.12 -13.52 -17.27
N GLY A 57 0.10 -13.45 -18.12
CA GLY A 57 -1.30 -13.26 -17.69
C GLY A 57 -1.67 -11.82 -17.28
N VAL A 58 -0.71 -10.88 -17.20
CA VAL A 58 -0.97 -9.47 -16.86
C VAL A 58 -1.14 -8.62 -18.11
N THR A 59 -2.24 -7.86 -18.19
CA THR A 59 -2.43 -6.82 -19.20
C THR A 59 -1.96 -5.48 -18.65
N TYR A 60 -0.98 -4.86 -19.32
CA TYR A 60 -0.48 -3.54 -18.94
C TYR A 60 -1.21 -2.44 -19.69
N ARG A 61 -1.69 -1.42 -18.97
CA ARG A 61 -2.26 -0.20 -19.55
C ARG A 61 -1.57 1.04 -18.95
N THR A 62 -1.37 2.07 -19.75
CA THR A 62 -0.69 3.28 -19.30
C THR A 62 -1.65 4.45 -19.41
N GLY A 63 -1.76 5.27 -18.36
CA GLY A 63 -2.67 6.40 -18.31
C GLY A 63 -2.69 7.07 -16.95
N SER A 64 -2.94 8.38 -16.92
CA SER A 64 -3.11 9.12 -15.66
C SER A 64 -4.47 8.86 -15.05
N LEU A 65 -4.51 8.50 -13.77
CA LEU A 65 -5.76 8.46 -13.01
C LEU A 65 -6.26 9.86 -12.67
N GLY A 66 -5.57 10.92 -13.09
CA GLY A 66 -6.16 12.26 -13.21
C GLY A 66 -7.19 12.36 -14.34
N ASP A 67 -7.15 11.45 -15.32
CA ASP A 67 -8.13 11.36 -16.40
C ASP A 67 -9.32 10.45 -16.02
N ALA A 68 -10.53 10.99 -16.16
CA ALA A 68 -11.78 10.28 -15.85
C ALA A 68 -11.97 9.02 -16.72
N ALA A 69 -11.62 9.08 -18.00
CA ALA A 69 -11.76 7.94 -18.90
C ALA A 69 -10.84 6.77 -18.47
N ILE A 70 -9.64 7.08 -17.96
CA ILE A 70 -8.73 6.06 -17.43
C ILE A 70 -9.28 5.48 -16.12
N ARG A 71 -9.91 6.30 -15.25
CA ARG A 71 -10.57 5.80 -14.04
C ARG A 71 -11.72 4.84 -14.37
N GLU A 72 -12.58 5.18 -15.31
CA GLU A 72 -13.66 4.30 -15.78
C GLU A 72 -13.13 2.98 -16.34
N GLN A 73 -12.10 3.05 -17.20
CA GLN A 73 -11.47 1.87 -17.78
C GLN A 73 -10.77 0.98 -16.75
N ALA A 74 -10.29 1.55 -15.65
CA ALA A 74 -9.64 0.80 -14.57
C ALA A 74 -10.65 -0.04 -13.77
N VAL A 75 -11.91 0.37 -13.73
CA VAL A 75 -12.99 -0.31 -12.98
C VAL A 75 -13.82 -1.22 -13.89
N ALA A 76 -13.99 -0.86 -15.16
CA ALA A 76 -14.86 -1.56 -16.09
C ALA A 76 -14.48 -3.05 -16.25
N GLY A 77 -15.41 -3.94 -15.87
CA GLY A 77 -15.27 -5.38 -16.00
C GLY A 77 -14.31 -6.04 -15.00
N ALA A 78 -13.88 -5.31 -13.95
CA ALA A 78 -13.09 -5.88 -12.87
C ALA A 78 -13.99 -6.45 -11.77
N ASP A 79 -13.57 -7.57 -11.15
CA ASP A 79 -14.20 -8.07 -9.92
C ASP A 79 -13.69 -7.31 -8.68
N VAL A 80 -12.39 -6.98 -8.70
CA VAL A 80 -11.71 -6.23 -7.64
C VAL A 80 -10.76 -5.20 -8.25
N VAL A 81 -10.73 -4.00 -7.69
CA VAL A 81 -9.78 -2.93 -8.02
C VAL A 81 -8.89 -2.68 -6.80
N ILE A 82 -7.56 -2.75 -7.01
CA ILE A 82 -6.57 -2.50 -5.95
C ILE A 82 -5.85 -1.16 -6.20
N GLY A 83 -6.08 -0.19 -5.33
CA GLY A 83 -5.34 1.06 -5.25
C GLY A 83 -3.98 0.86 -4.58
N ALA A 84 -2.91 0.79 -5.39
CA ALA A 84 -1.52 0.65 -4.92
C ALA A 84 -0.61 1.83 -5.31
N LEU A 85 -1.20 3.02 -5.45
CA LEU A 85 -0.50 4.26 -5.77
C LEU A 85 0.05 4.95 -4.52
N ALA A 86 1.13 5.70 -4.71
CA ALA A 86 1.70 6.58 -3.70
C ALA A 86 1.34 8.04 -4.00
N PRO A 87 1.02 8.86 -2.99
CA PRO A 87 0.72 10.28 -3.14
C PRO A 87 2.00 11.06 -3.42
N ARG A 88 2.49 10.99 -4.65
CA ARG A 88 3.75 11.63 -5.08
C ARG A 88 3.59 12.22 -6.48
N GLY A 89 4.27 13.33 -6.75
CA GLY A 89 4.17 14.00 -8.05
C GLY A 89 2.75 14.50 -8.28
N GLU A 90 2.16 14.21 -9.44
CA GLU A 90 0.78 14.65 -9.78
C GLU A 90 -0.30 14.15 -8.80
N LEU A 91 0.01 13.11 -8.02
CA LEU A 91 -0.90 12.51 -7.05
C LEU A 91 -0.71 13.01 -5.62
N GLU A 92 0.27 13.88 -5.35
CA GLU A 92 0.61 14.34 -4.01
C GLU A 92 -0.60 14.93 -3.26
N ASP A 93 -1.30 15.85 -3.91
CA ASP A 93 -2.49 16.51 -3.35
C ASP A 93 -3.82 15.95 -3.88
N SER A 94 -3.78 15.06 -4.87
CA SER A 94 -4.98 14.60 -5.60
C SER A 94 -5.35 13.14 -5.35
N LEU A 95 -4.46 12.33 -4.74
CA LEU A 95 -4.69 10.88 -4.59
C LEU A 95 -6.00 10.55 -3.88
N ALA A 96 -6.32 11.29 -2.81
CA ALA A 96 -7.56 11.07 -2.07
C ALA A 96 -8.78 11.30 -2.98
N GLY A 97 -8.82 12.39 -3.74
CA GLY A 97 -9.88 12.65 -4.71
C GLY A 97 -9.98 11.57 -5.79
N VAL A 98 -8.84 11.16 -6.35
CA VAL A 98 -8.77 10.08 -7.34
C VAL A 98 -9.35 8.77 -6.80
N TYR A 99 -8.97 8.37 -5.58
CA TYR A 99 -9.50 7.15 -4.96
C TYR A 99 -10.99 7.25 -4.61
N ARG A 100 -11.49 8.44 -4.23
CA ARG A 100 -12.93 8.66 -4.03
C ARG A 100 -13.72 8.42 -5.31
N GLU A 101 -13.22 8.92 -6.44
CA GLU A 101 -13.86 8.70 -7.74
C GLU A 101 -13.82 7.24 -8.18
N VAL A 102 -12.66 6.58 -8.04
CA VAL A 102 -12.53 5.14 -8.33
C VAL A 102 -13.45 4.30 -7.44
N ALA A 103 -13.54 4.63 -6.15
CA ALA A 103 -14.44 3.98 -5.21
C ALA A 103 -15.92 4.22 -5.55
N GLY A 104 -16.29 5.42 -6.02
CA GLY A 104 -17.64 5.70 -6.50
C GLY A 104 -18.02 4.87 -7.74
N LEU A 105 -17.11 4.78 -8.71
CA LEU A 105 -17.27 3.91 -9.88
C LEU A 105 -17.37 2.44 -9.47
N ALA A 106 -16.52 1.99 -8.53
CA ALA A 106 -16.53 0.63 -8.03
C ALA A 106 -17.86 0.29 -7.34
N ALA A 107 -18.36 1.18 -6.47
CA ALA A 107 -19.65 1.02 -5.81
C ALA A 107 -20.81 0.92 -6.83
N ALA A 108 -20.80 1.77 -7.87
CA ALA A 108 -21.81 1.75 -8.92
C ALA A 108 -21.76 0.47 -9.77
N GLY A 109 -20.57 -0.11 -9.96
CA GLY A 109 -20.34 -1.33 -10.73
C GLY A 109 -20.43 -2.63 -9.93
N GLY A 110 -20.65 -2.58 -8.61
CA GLY A 110 -20.59 -3.76 -7.75
C GLY A 110 -19.19 -4.37 -7.62
N VAL A 111 -18.15 -3.56 -7.86
CA VAL A 111 -16.74 -3.95 -7.84
C VAL A 111 -16.16 -3.73 -6.45
N ARG A 112 -15.39 -4.69 -5.94
CA ARG A 112 -14.72 -4.55 -4.65
C ARG A 112 -13.50 -3.63 -4.75
N PHE A 113 -13.29 -2.77 -3.76
CA PHE A 113 -12.18 -1.81 -3.76
C PHE A 113 -11.20 -2.05 -2.61
N GLY A 114 -9.98 -2.50 -2.93
CA GLY A 114 -8.89 -2.66 -1.97
C GLY A 114 -7.91 -1.49 -2.04
N VAL A 115 -7.43 -0.99 -0.90
CA VAL A 115 -6.40 0.04 -0.84
C VAL A 115 -5.18 -0.47 -0.10
N VAL A 116 -4.01 -0.38 -0.75
CA VAL A 116 -2.72 -0.60 -0.11
C VAL A 116 -2.33 0.66 0.66
N GLY A 117 -2.40 0.56 1.98
CA GLY A 117 -2.15 1.63 2.91
C GLY A 117 -0.70 1.82 3.32
N GLY A 118 -0.52 2.41 4.50
CA GLY A 118 0.77 2.54 5.18
C GLY A 118 0.68 2.14 6.65
N PHE A 119 1.84 1.86 7.25
CA PHE A 119 1.97 1.63 8.69
C PHE A 119 1.43 2.80 9.51
N SER A 120 1.58 4.03 9.01
CA SER A 120 1.11 5.23 9.70
C SER A 120 -0.40 5.23 9.97
N ALA A 121 -1.16 4.43 9.24
CA ALA A 121 -2.61 4.27 9.43
C ALA A 121 -2.97 3.30 10.58
N LEU A 122 -2.00 2.69 11.23
CA LEU A 122 -2.21 1.83 12.40
C LEU A 122 -2.13 2.64 13.70
N ARG A 123 -2.65 2.04 14.75
CA ARG A 123 -2.56 2.53 16.14
C ARG A 123 -1.45 1.78 16.87
N PRO A 124 -0.74 2.43 17.81
CA PRO A 124 0.22 1.72 18.67
C PRO A 124 -0.48 0.72 19.60
N VAL A 125 -1.70 1.05 20.07
CA VAL A 125 -2.57 0.21 20.91
C VAL A 125 -4.03 0.54 20.63
N GLU A 126 -4.93 -0.32 21.08
CA GLU A 126 -6.39 -0.12 20.96
C GLU A 126 -6.83 1.23 21.55
N GLY A 127 -7.68 1.97 20.83
CA GLY A 127 -8.21 3.26 21.26
C GLY A 127 -7.23 4.45 21.24
N ALA A 128 -5.93 4.22 21.01
CA ALA A 128 -4.98 5.33 20.84
C ALA A 128 -5.12 5.97 19.44
N PRO A 129 -4.73 7.25 19.27
CA PRO A 129 -4.65 7.84 17.94
C PRO A 129 -3.76 7.02 16.99
N ARG A 130 -4.10 7.01 15.71
CA ARG A 130 -3.27 6.42 14.65
C ARG A 130 -1.96 7.20 14.54
N PHE A 131 -0.91 6.58 14.03
CA PHE A 131 0.38 7.27 13.90
C PHE A 131 0.32 8.52 13.01
N TYR A 132 -0.51 8.57 11.95
CA TYR A 132 -0.65 9.80 11.15
C TYR A 132 -1.41 10.92 11.85
N GLU A 133 -2.22 10.59 12.86
CA GLU A 133 -2.92 11.55 13.72
C GLU A 133 -1.96 12.12 14.77
N SER A 134 -0.90 11.38 15.09
CA SER A 134 0.16 11.85 15.97
C SER A 134 0.99 12.97 15.31
N GLY A 135 1.40 13.96 16.09
CA GLY A 135 2.22 15.07 15.61
C GLY A 135 3.67 14.69 15.27
N GLU A 136 4.08 13.45 15.52
CA GLU A 136 5.48 12.99 15.56
C GLU A 136 5.85 12.09 14.36
N LEU A 137 5.37 12.43 13.17
CA LEU A 137 5.79 11.73 11.94
C LEU A 137 7.18 12.20 11.50
N PRO A 138 8.10 11.29 11.09
CA PRO A 138 9.34 11.69 10.44
C PRO A 138 9.04 12.62 9.26
N PRO A 139 9.68 13.80 9.16
CA PRO A 139 9.34 14.82 8.16
C PRO A 139 9.29 14.28 6.73
N GLU A 140 10.16 13.34 6.38
CA GLU A 140 10.24 12.70 5.07
C GLU A 140 9.05 11.81 4.70
N PHE A 141 8.28 11.33 5.69
CA PHE A 141 7.11 10.47 5.47
C PHE A 141 5.79 11.17 5.79
N ALA A 142 5.84 12.35 6.42
CA ALA A 142 4.66 12.97 7.02
C ALA A 142 3.58 13.35 6.00
N ALA A 143 3.95 13.86 4.83
CA ALA A 143 2.99 14.21 3.77
C ALA A 143 2.28 12.96 3.22
N GLU A 144 3.05 11.93 2.87
CA GLU A 144 2.52 10.65 2.36
C GLU A 144 1.66 9.92 3.40
N ALA A 145 2.09 9.93 4.67
CA ALA A 145 1.33 9.36 5.78
C ALA A 145 -0.03 10.03 5.96
N ARG A 146 -0.09 11.36 5.91
CA ARG A 146 -1.36 12.11 6.04
C ARG A 146 -2.26 11.94 4.82
N ALA A 147 -1.72 11.97 3.61
CA ALA A 147 -2.50 11.76 2.40
C ALA A 147 -3.16 10.35 2.38
N MET A 148 -2.42 9.31 2.77
CA MET A 148 -2.98 7.96 2.90
C MET A 148 -3.89 7.79 4.12
N GLY A 149 -3.68 8.56 5.18
CA GLY A 149 -4.60 8.66 6.32
C GLY A 149 -5.94 9.25 5.91
N ALA A 150 -5.94 10.35 5.15
CA ALA A 150 -7.15 10.98 4.63
C ALA A 150 -7.98 10.06 3.71
N VAL A 151 -7.33 9.12 3.01
CA VAL A 151 -8.02 8.05 2.26
C VAL A 151 -8.74 7.10 3.22
N LEU A 152 -8.06 6.65 4.29
CA LEU A 152 -8.66 5.75 5.28
C LEU A 152 -9.80 6.44 6.04
N ASP A 153 -9.60 7.68 6.49
CA ASP A 153 -10.62 8.47 7.18
C ASP A 153 -11.89 8.54 6.33
N TRP A 154 -11.75 8.91 5.06
CA TRP A 154 -12.87 8.96 4.12
C TRP A 154 -13.54 7.58 3.91
N LEU A 155 -12.76 6.49 3.83
CA LEU A 155 -13.34 5.15 3.72
C LEU A 155 -14.18 4.77 4.94
N LEU A 156 -13.72 5.17 6.13
CA LEU A 156 -14.40 4.91 7.40
C LEU A 156 -15.66 5.77 7.59
N SER A 157 -15.61 7.06 7.22
CA SER A 157 -16.69 8.02 7.47
C SER A 157 -17.71 8.13 6.33
N ASP A 158 -17.24 8.16 5.08
CA ASP A 158 -17.99 8.73 3.97
C ASP A 158 -18.10 7.80 2.75
N ALA A 159 -17.45 6.64 2.75
CA ALA A 159 -17.54 5.70 1.63
C ALA A 159 -18.99 5.27 1.37
N PRO A 160 -19.43 5.21 0.09
CA PRO A 160 -20.77 4.77 -0.28
C PRO A 160 -21.14 3.47 0.43
N GLN A 161 -22.34 3.35 1.00
CA GLN A 161 -22.74 2.15 1.75
C GLN A 161 -22.68 0.85 0.92
N ALA A 162 -22.96 0.95 -0.37
CA ALA A 162 -22.87 -0.17 -1.31
C ALA A 162 -21.43 -0.59 -1.66
N LEU A 163 -20.42 0.23 -1.32
CA LEU A 163 -19.03 -0.11 -1.60
C LEU A 163 -18.56 -1.19 -0.63
N ASP A 164 -18.17 -2.34 -1.18
CA ASP A 164 -17.34 -3.30 -0.47
C ASP A 164 -15.87 -2.90 -0.62
N TRP A 165 -15.24 -2.54 0.50
CA TRP A 165 -13.86 -2.10 0.51
C TRP A 165 -13.04 -2.77 1.61
N PHE A 166 -11.72 -2.83 1.40
CA PHE A 166 -10.76 -3.12 2.45
C PHE A 166 -9.56 -2.17 2.37
N TYR A 167 -8.97 -1.87 3.51
CA TYR A 167 -7.72 -1.10 3.59
C TYR A 167 -6.67 -1.95 4.29
N VAL A 168 -5.56 -2.24 3.61
CA VAL A 168 -4.52 -3.12 4.14
C VAL A 168 -3.27 -2.33 4.46
N SER A 169 -2.89 -2.31 5.73
CA SER A 169 -1.68 -1.65 6.20
C SER A 169 -0.52 -2.64 6.34
N PRO A 170 0.66 -2.35 5.75
CA PRO A 170 1.85 -3.14 6.00
C PRO A 170 2.43 -2.84 7.40
N ALA A 171 3.35 -3.70 7.83
CA ALA A 171 4.22 -3.47 8.98
C ALA A 171 5.13 -2.23 8.82
N GLY A 172 5.75 -1.79 9.92
CA GLY A 172 6.59 -0.59 9.97
C GLY A 172 7.78 -0.65 9.02
N ASN A 173 8.44 -1.81 8.96
CA ASN A 173 9.45 -2.14 7.97
C ASN A 173 8.81 -2.99 6.86
N TYR A 174 8.81 -2.48 5.62
CA TYR A 174 8.11 -3.10 4.49
C TYR A 174 8.91 -3.05 3.20
N GLY A 175 8.80 -4.11 2.39
CA GLY A 175 9.27 -4.15 1.02
C GLY A 175 10.79 -4.37 0.92
N SER A 176 11.48 -3.63 0.05
CA SER A 176 12.92 -3.84 -0.24
C SER A 176 13.86 -3.54 0.95
N TYR A 177 13.31 -3.04 2.06
CA TYR A 177 14.03 -2.74 3.30
C TYR A 177 14.04 -3.92 4.29
N VAL A 178 13.29 -4.99 3.97
CA VAL A 178 13.34 -6.28 4.67
C VAL A 178 14.08 -7.25 3.73
N PRO A 179 15.38 -7.51 3.95
CA PRO A 179 16.07 -8.57 3.24
C PRO A 179 15.49 -9.93 3.67
N GLY A 180 15.27 -10.83 2.71
CA GLY A 180 15.17 -12.26 3.00
C GLY A 180 13.75 -12.83 3.04
N GLU A 181 13.55 -13.78 2.12
CA GLU A 181 12.64 -14.93 2.15
C GLU A 181 11.12 -14.67 2.20
N ASP A 182 10.44 -15.20 1.19
CA ASP A 182 9.03 -15.57 1.24
C ASP A 182 8.87 -16.57 2.39
N LEU A 183 8.50 -16.08 3.58
CA LEU A 183 8.45 -16.90 4.78
C LEU A 183 7.22 -17.83 4.77
N GLY A 184 6.26 -17.57 3.88
CA GLY A 184 5.00 -18.28 3.75
C GLY A 184 4.12 -18.20 4.99
N ARG A 185 4.43 -17.26 5.91
CA ARG A 185 3.73 -17.08 7.18
C ARG A 185 3.73 -15.63 7.61
N TYR A 186 2.57 -15.19 8.10
CA TYR A 186 2.33 -13.86 8.63
C TYR A 186 1.10 -13.90 9.55
N ARG A 187 0.96 -12.86 10.36
CA ARG A 187 -0.22 -12.59 11.19
C ARG A 187 -1.08 -11.53 10.52
N ILE A 188 -2.39 -11.71 10.65
CA ILE A 188 -3.40 -10.71 10.30
C ILE A 188 -3.85 -10.02 11.58
N GLY A 189 -3.77 -8.70 11.60
CA GLY A 189 -4.28 -7.84 12.68
C GLY A 189 -5.40 -6.94 12.20
N GLY A 190 -5.95 -6.14 13.12
CA GLY A 190 -6.91 -5.08 12.79
C GLY A 190 -6.20 -3.75 12.58
N GLU A 191 -6.68 -2.72 13.28
CA GLU A 191 -6.10 -1.38 13.23
C GLU A 191 -4.91 -1.16 14.17
N VAL A 192 -4.61 -2.13 15.05
CA VAL A 192 -3.44 -2.07 15.94
C VAL A 192 -2.21 -2.63 15.22
N ALA A 193 -1.08 -1.94 15.38
CA ALA A 193 0.21 -2.36 14.86
C ALA A 193 0.70 -3.65 15.51
N LEU A 194 1.21 -4.55 14.68
CA LEU A 194 1.79 -5.82 15.12
C LEU A 194 3.30 -5.69 15.26
N PHE A 195 3.81 -6.22 16.36
CA PHE A 195 5.24 -6.32 16.68
C PHE A 195 5.56 -7.76 17.09
N ASP A 196 6.78 -8.22 16.80
CA ASP A 196 7.31 -9.49 17.30
C ASP A 196 7.84 -9.37 18.74
N ALA A 197 8.42 -10.46 19.27
CA ALA A 197 8.94 -10.51 20.64
C ALA A 197 10.13 -9.54 20.86
N GLU A 198 10.84 -9.20 19.79
CA GLU A 198 11.96 -8.27 19.75
C GLU A 198 11.51 -6.81 19.48
N GLY A 199 10.19 -6.57 19.43
CA GLY A 199 9.60 -5.25 19.20
C GLY A 199 9.75 -4.75 17.76
N GLN A 200 10.02 -5.64 16.80
CA GLN A 200 10.11 -5.30 15.38
C GLN A 200 8.76 -5.47 14.69
N SER A 201 8.44 -4.55 13.80
CA SER A 201 7.27 -4.64 12.92
C SER A 201 7.79 -4.78 11.50
N ALA A 202 7.74 -5.99 10.93
CA ALA A 202 8.26 -6.26 9.59
C ALA A 202 7.34 -7.16 8.75
N ILE A 203 7.36 -6.96 7.43
CA ILE A 203 6.72 -7.86 6.45
C ILE A 203 7.44 -7.75 5.10
N SER A 204 7.70 -8.89 4.45
CA SER A 204 8.27 -8.91 3.11
C SER A 204 7.26 -8.43 2.06
N GLY A 205 7.76 -7.96 0.92
CA GLY A 205 6.92 -7.63 -0.23
C GLY A 205 6.09 -8.82 -0.76
N PRO A 206 6.68 -10.03 -0.90
CA PRO A 206 5.96 -11.25 -1.27
C PRO A 206 4.86 -11.66 -0.28
N ASP A 207 5.15 -11.79 1.02
CA ASP A 207 4.15 -12.20 2.02
C ASP A 207 3.01 -11.20 2.14
N PHE A 208 3.33 -9.90 2.09
CA PHE A 208 2.30 -8.87 2.06
C PHE A 208 1.38 -8.98 0.83
N ALA A 209 1.96 -9.29 -0.33
CA ALA A 209 1.19 -9.49 -1.54
C ALA A 209 0.35 -10.78 -1.48
N ALA A 210 0.88 -11.86 -0.88
CA ALA A 210 0.14 -13.10 -0.64
C ALA A 210 -1.07 -12.88 0.28
N ALA A 211 -0.93 -12.05 1.33
CA ALA A 211 -2.04 -11.67 2.19
C ALA A 211 -3.16 -10.92 1.44
N ILE A 212 -2.79 -10.03 0.50
CA ILE A 212 -3.76 -9.33 -0.34
C ILE A 212 -4.47 -10.30 -1.29
N VAL A 213 -3.73 -11.22 -1.92
CA VAL A 213 -4.31 -12.27 -2.78
C VAL A 213 -5.30 -13.12 -2.00
N ALA A 214 -4.93 -13.58 -0.81
CA ALA A 214 -5.81 -14.37 0.05
C ALA A 214 -7.10 -13.62 0.42
N GLU A 215 -7.02 -12.32 0.70
CA GLU A 215 -8.21 -11.48 0.97
C GLU A 215 -9.09 -11.29 -0.26
N ILE A 216 -8.52 -11.28 -1.46
CA ILE A 216 -9.27 -11.23 -2.73
C ILE A 216 -9.98 -12.56 -2.97
N ASP A 217 -9.27 -13.68 -2.83
CA ASP A 217 -9.77 -15.05 -3.05
C ASP A 217 -10.86 -15.44 -2.03
N THR A 218 -10.61 -15.18 -0.75
CA THR A 218 -11.52 -15.50 0.35
C THR A 218 -11.75 -14.25 1.20
N PRO A 219 -12.71 -13.39 0.82
CA PRO A 219 -13.01 -12.15 1.51
C PRO A 219 -13.37 -12.33 3.00
N THR A 220 -12.53 -11.84 3.92
CA THR A 220 -12.85 -11.82 5.35
C THR A 220 -13.06 -10.40 5.90
N HIS A 221 -12.60 -9.36 5.19
CA HIS A 221 -12.67 -7.97 5.64
C HIS A 221 -13.62 -7.14 4.75
N ARG A 222 -14.83 -6.87 5.23
CA ARG A 222 -15.83 -6.05 4.51
C ARG A 222 -15.94 -4.69 5.18
N ARG A 223 -15.66 -3.63 4.42
CA ARG A 223 -15.66 -2.24 4.89
C ARG A 223 -14.76 -2.04 6.11
N ALA A 224 -13.57 -2.62 6.08
CA ALA A 224 -12.67 -2.68 7.22
C ALA A 224 -11.20 -2.46 6.85
N GLN A 225 -10.44 -1.97 7.83
CA GLN A 225 -8.98 -1.98 7.79
C GLN A 225 -8.45 -3.26 8.46
N PHE A 226 -7.36 -3.80 7.92
CA PHE A 226 -6.55 -4.82 8.58
C PHE A 226 -5.06 -4.57 8.38
N SER A 227 -4.24 -5.28 9.15
CA SER A 227 -2.78 -5.17 9.12
C SER A 227 -2.13 -6.52 8.87
N VAL A 228 -0.92 -6.49 8.32
CA VAL A 228 -0.12 -7.69 8.04
C VAL A 228 1.32 -7.48 8.50
N ALA A 229 1.80 -8.38 9.37
CA ALA A 229 3.17 -8.43 9.85
C ALA A 229 3.56 -9.87 10.21
N TYR A 230 4.85 -10.15 10.40
CA TYR A 230 5.30 -11.41 11.02
C TYR A 230 4.85 -11.52 12.47
#